data_AF-I3SBP6-F1
#
_entry.id   AF-I3SBP6-F1
#
_cell.length_a   1.000
_cell.length_b   1.000
_cell.length_c   1.000
_cell.angle_alpha   90.00
_cell.angle_beta   90.00
_cell.angle_gamma   90.00
#
_symmetry.space_group_name_H-M   'P 1'
#
loop_
_entity.id
_entity.type
_entity.pdbx_description
1 polymer ?
#
loop_
_entity_poly.entity_id
_entity_poly.type
_entity_poly.pdbx_seq_one_letter_code
_entity_poly.pdbx_strand_id
1 'polypeptide(L)'
;MVMSIGWNPYFKNKEKAIEPWLLHDFDEDFYGEELRLVIVGYIRAEANFPTLESLIAKIHEDRRVAERALDLPLYSSYKNDS
;
A
#
# COMPACT_ATOMS: atom_id res chain seq x y z
N MET A 1 0.36 -5.38 4.06
CA MET A 1 0.62 -3.99 3.65
C MET A 1 -0.41 -3.57 2.61
N VAL A 2 -0.62 -2.27 2.40
CA VAL A 2 -1.23 -1.72 1.19
C VAL A 2 -0.22 -0.80 0.52
N MET A 3 -0.29 -0.60 -0.79
CA MET A 3 0.72 0.17 -1.50
C MET A 3 0.10 1.01 -2.60
N SER A 4 0.45 2.30 -2.63
CA SER A 4 0.14 3.17 -3.75
C SER A 4 1.26 3.08 -4.80
N ILE A 5 0.87 2.95 -6.06
CA ILE A 5 1.80 3.05 -7.20
C ILE A 5 1.22 4.12 -8.11
N GLY A 6 1.94 5.23 -8.24
CA GLY A 6 1.44 6.42 -8.94
C GLY A 6 2.55 7.21 -9.60
N TRP A 7 2.19 8.36 -10.18
CA TRP A 7 3.15 9.31 -10.73
C TRP A 7 3.31 10.47 -9.76
N ASN A 8 4.54 10.90 -9.47
CA ASN A 8 4.76 12.07 -8.63
C ASN A 8 4.82 13.35 -9.51
N PRO A 9 3.79 14.22 -9.49
CA PRO A 9 3.74 15.40 -10.36
C PRO A 9 4.72 16.49 -9.93
N TYR A 10 5.18 16.50 -8.68
CA TYR A 10 6.02 17.57 -8.12
C TYR A 10 7.46 17.54 -8.60
N PHE A 11 7.97 16.36 -8.96
CA PHE A 11 9.34 16.20 -9.44
C PHE A 11 9.49 16.27 -10.96
N LYS A 12 8.41 16.58 -11.73
CA LYS A 12 8.39 16.46 -13.20
C LYS A 12 8.90 15.09 -13.70
N ASN A 13 8.72 14.04 -12.90
CA ASN A 13 9.45 12.80 -13.09
C ASN A 13 8.78 11.86 -14.10
N LYS A 14 9.64 11.27 -14.93
CA LYS A 14 9.36 10.21 -15.92
C LYS A 14 9.22 8.82 -15.28
N GLU A 15 9.11 8.74 -13.95
CA GLU A 15 9.20 7.50 -13.18
C GLU A 15 8.07 7.39 -12.15
N LYS A 16 7.64 6.15 -11.89
CA LYS A 16 6.56 5.83 -10.95
C LYS A 16 7.07 5.90 -9.51
N ALA A 17 6.26 6.45 -8.61
CA ALA A 17 6.44 6.36 -7.17
C ALA A 17 5.76 5.09 -6.61
N ILE A 18 6.38 4.50 -5.60
CA ILE A 18 5.87 3.32 -4.89
C ILE A 18 5.89 3.66 -3.40
N GLU A 19 4.72 3.65 -2.77
CA GLU A 19 4.52 4.10 -1.38
C GLU A 19 3.76 3.04 -0.59
N PRO A 20 4.47 2.12 0.09
CA PRO A 20 3.86 1.09 0.91
C PRO A 20 3.49 1.63 2.30
N TRP A 21 2.29 1.29 2.76
CA TRP A 21 1.90 1.36 4.17
C TRP A 21 1.91 -0.04 4.78
N LEU A 22 2.90 -0.28 5.64
CA LEU A 22 2.98 -1.50 6.42
C LEU A 22 1.89 -1.48 7.48
N LEU A 23 1.04 -2.51 7.50
CA LEU A 23 -0.08 -2.63 8.44
C LEU A 23 0.42 -3.23 9.75
N HIS A 24 1.39 -2.57 10.35
CA HIS A 24 2.04 -2.91 11.60
C HIS A 24 2.45 -1.60 12.29
N ASP A 25 2.24 -1.53 13.59
CA ASP A 25 2.67 -0.39 14.40
C ASP A 25 4.13 -0.61 14.79
N PHE A 26 5.02 0.25 14.31
CA PHE A 26 6.44 0.24 14.65
C PHE A 26 6.70 1.26 15.77
N ASP A 27 7.63 0.94 16.67
CA ASP A 27 8.02 1.84 17.77
C ASP A 27 8.97 2.96 17.33
N GLU A 28 9.64 2.79 16.18
CA GLU A 28 10.60 3.74 15.62
C GLU A 28 10.62 3.72 14.09
N ASP A 29 11.19 4.77 13.50
CA ASP A 29 11.42 4.86 12.06
C ASP A 29 12.55 3.93 11.60
N PHE A 30 12.46 3.41 10.38
CA PHE A 30 13.41 2.47 9.79
C PHE A 30 14.05 3.02 8.49
N TYR A 31 14.34 4.31 8.45
CA TYR A 31 15.00 4.93 7.29
C TYR A 31 16.38 4.32 7.04
N GLY A 32 16.65 3.95 5.78
CA GLY A 32 17.93 3.34 5.36
C GLY A 32 17.91 1.80 5.35
N GLU A 33 16.89 1.18 5.93
CA GLU A 33 16.73 -0.28 5.93
C GLU A 33 16.22 -0.81 4.58
N GLU A 34 16.56 -2.07 4.28
CA GLU A 34 16.05 -2.77 3.09
C GLU A 34 14.63 -3.28 3.35
N LEU A 35 13.68 -2.88 2.50
CA LEU A 35 12.30 -3.36 2.54
C LEU A 35 12.03 -4.33 1.39
N ARG A 36 11.66 -5.57 1.74
CA ARG A 36 11.19 -6.58 0.78
C ARG A 36 9.67 -6.63 0.75
N LEU A 37 9.09 -6.57 -0.44
CA LEU A 37 7.64 -6.51 -0.65
C LEU A 37 7.20 -7.54 -1.68
N VAL A 38 6.11 -8.25 -1.39
CA VAL A 38 5.43 -9.14 -2.33
C VAL A 38 4.06 -8.55 -2.65
N ILE A 39 3.84 -8.20 -3.92
CA ILE A 39 2.56 -7.66 -4.40
C ILE A 39 1.70 -8.84 -4.89
N VAL A 40 0.62 -9.14 -4.18
CA VAL A 40 -0.21 -10.32 -4.44
C VAL A 40 -1.58 -10.01 -5.05
N GLY A 41 -1.96 -8.73 -5.12
CA GLY A 41 -3.28 -8.35 -5.61
C GLY A 41 -3.41 -6.86 -5.93
N TYR A 42 -4.47 -6.53 -6.66
CA TYR A 42 -4.82 -5.18 -7.06
C TYR A 42 -6.18 -4.79 -6.44
N ILE A 43 -6.23 -3.65 -5.75
CA ILE A 43 -7.44 -3.18 -5.07
C ILE A 43 -8.27 -2.27 -5.99
N ARG A 44 -7.67 -1.21 -6.54
CA ARG A 44 -8.34 -0.21 -7.38
C ARG A 44 -7.37 0.69 -8.12
N ALA A 45 -7.89 1.45 -9.08
CA ALA A 45 -7.13 2.52 -9.75
C ALA A 45 -6.99 3.76 -8.86
N GLU A 46 -6.04 4.63 -9.25
CA GLU A 46 -5.94 5.99 -8.71
C GLU A 46 -7.26 6.73 -8.94
N ALA A 47 -7.65 7.55 -7.97
CA ALA A 47 -8.88 8.31 -8.00
C ALA A 47 -8.65 9.70 -7.41
N ASN A 48 -9.36 10.69 -7.94
CA ASN A 48 -9.37 12.03 -7.37
C ASN A 48 -10.38 12.09 -6.22
N PHE A 49 -9.97 12.69 -5.11
CA PHE A 49 -10.81 12.85 -3.93
C PHE A 49 -11.12 14.34 -3.72
N PRO A 50 -12.40 14.73 -3.65
CA PRO A 50 -12.77 16.14 -3.52
C PRO A 50 -12.42 16.72 -2.14
N THR A 51 -12.25 15.88 -1.11
CA THR A 51 -11.86 16.31 0.24
C THR A 51 -10.84 15.37 0.88
N LEU A 52 -10.09 15.88 1.86
CA LEU A 52 -9.14 15.08 2.65
C LEU A 52 -9.83 13.93 3.38
N GLU A 53 -11.03 14.16 3.92
CA GLU A 53 -11.81 13.14 4.63
C GLU A 53 -12.20 11.99 3.69
N SER A 54 -12.58 12.31 2.44
CA SER A 54 -12.91 11.29 1.45
C SER A 54 -11.69 10.46 1.03
N LEU A 55 -10.50 11.08 0.97
CA LEU A 55 -9.23 10.39 0.75
C LEU A 55 -8.91 9.45 1.92
N ILE A 56 -8.93 9.96 3.16
CA ILE A 56 -8.66 9.19 4.37
C ILE A 56 -9.62 8.00 4.48
N ALA A 57 -10.92 8.23 4.28
CA ALA A 57 -11.94 7.20 4.33
C ALA A 57 -11.64 6.09 3.30
N LYS A 58 -11.19 6.46 2.10
CA LYS A 58 -10.86 5.48 1.07
C LYS A 58 -9.59 4.69 1.41
N ILE A 59 -8.54 5.34 1.92
CA ILE A 59 -7.32 4.65 2.37
C ILE A 59 -7.64 3.61 3.45
N HIS A 60 -8.50 3.95 4.42
CA HIS A 60 -8.93 2.99 5.44
C HIS A 60 -9.80 1.86 4.88
N GLU A 61 -10.59 2.12 3.83
CA GLU A 61 -11.32 1.07 3.13
C GLU A 61 -10.36 0.11 2.42
N ASP A 62 -9.35 0.65 1.71
CA ASP A 62 -8.33 -0.14 1.02
C ASP A 62 -7.56 -1.02 2.03
N ARG A 63 -7.22 -0.48 3.21
CA ARG A 63 -6.66 -1.27 4.33
C ARG A 63 -7.56 -2.45 4.69
N ARG A 64 -8.85 -2.21 4.94
CA ARG A 64 -9.81 -3.27 5.34
C ARG A 64 -9.99 -4.32 4.25
N VAL A 65 -9.94 -3.93 2.97
CA VAL A 65 -9.96 -4.87 1.84
C VAL A 65 -8.73 -5.75 1.86
N ALA A 66 -7.54 -5.16 2.04
CA ALA A 66 -6.28 -5.91 2.08
C ALA A 66 -6.21 -6.86 3.28
N GLU A 67 -6.60 -6.42 4.49
CA GLU A 67 -6.64 -7.28 5.68
C GLU A 67 -7.47 -8.55 5.43
N ARG A 68 -8.72 -8.37 4.94
CA ARG A 68 -9.59 -9.52 4.62
C ARG A 68 -9.07 -10.40 3.49
N ALA A 69 -8.49 -9.79 2.46
CA ALA A 69 -7.97 -10.53 1.32
C ALA A 69 -6.76 -11.38 1.74
N LEU A 70 -5.82 -10.82 2.49
CA LEU A 70 -4.58 -11.51 2.89
C LEU A 70 -4.81 -12.71 3.81
N ASP A 71 -5.99 -12.82 4.45
CA ASP A 71 -6.42 -13.99 5.21
C ASP A 71 -6.92 -15.15 4.32
N LEU A 72 -7.18 -14.92 3.03
CA LEU A 72 -7.61 -15.98 2.11
C LEU A 72 -6.44 -16.93 1.82
N PRO A 73 -6.69 -18.25 1.72
CA PRO A 73 -5.63 -19.24 1.44
C PRO A 73 -4.80 -18.95 0.18
N LEU A 74 -5.41 -18.30 -0.81
CA LEU A 74 -4.74 -17.88 -2.04
C LEU A 74 -3.58 -16.91 -1.80
N TYR A 75 -3.70 -16.05 -0.79
CA TYR A 75 -2.75 -14.97 -0.51
C TYR A 75 -1.92 -15.23 0.74
N SER A 76 -2.48 -15.93 1.73
CA SER A 76 -1.81 -16.18 3.01
C SER A 76 -0.51 -17.00 2.87
N SER A 77 -0.39 -17.81 1.81
CA SER A 77 0.82 -18.60 1.54
C SER A 77 2.07 -17.74 1.30
N TYR A 78 1.91 -16.53 0.76
CA TYR A 78 3.02 -15.63 0.47
C TYR A 78 3.64 -14.98 1.71
N LYS A 79 3.03 -15.14 2.89
CA LYS A 79 3.57 -14.59 4.15
C LYS A 79 4.95 -15.17 4.51
N ASN A 80 5.21 -16.40 4.08
CA ASN A 80 6.45 -17.13 4.36
C ASN A 80 7.28 -17.35 3.07
N ASP A 81 7.04 -16.54 2.04
CA ASP A 81 7.84 -16.57 0.81
C ASP A 81 9.28 -16.11 1.11
N SER A 82 10.26 -16.85 0.59
CA SER A 82 11.69 -16.73 0.92
C SER A 82 12.46 -15.76 0.03
#